data_AF-A0A842XU78-F1
#
_entry.id   AF-A0A842XU78-F1
#
_cell.length_a   1.000
_cell.length_b   1.000
_cell.length_c   1.000
_cell.angle_alpha   90.00
_cell.angle_beta   90.00
_cell.angle_gamma   90.00
#
_symmetry.space_group_name_H-M   'P 1'
#
loop_
_entity.id
_entity.type
_entity.pdbx_description
1 polymer ?
#
loop_
_entity_poly.entity_id
_entity_poly.type
_entity_poly.pdbx_seq_one_letter_code
_entity_poly.pdbx_strand_id
1 'polypeptide(L)'
;MDEIAVEKGVIVANARYTWAAKREAKKYGIELIPKVFPSFNIFKHKLVPKHEILPPEKAKDLLEKYHIEPHQLPRIKASDVTVIAVGAKPGDIIKVTRKSPTSGKHIAYRLVITDPKAKIRL
;
A
#
# COMPACT_ATOMS: atom_id res chain seq x y z
N MET A 1 17.12 7.30 18.11
CA MET A 1 16.69 8.13 16.96
C MET A 1 17.19 9.55 17.13
N ASP A 2 16.99 10.13 18.31
CA ASP A 2 17.46 11.48 18.65
C ASP A 2 19.00 11.61 18.61
N GLU A 3 19.75 10.55 18.89
CA GLU A 3 21.22 10.57 18.82
C GLU A 3 21.80 10.50 17.39
N ILE A 4 21.04 10.00 16.42
CA ILE A 4 21.51 9.76 15.03
C ILE A 4 20.74 10.64 14.01
N ALA A 5 19.78 11.47 14.47
CA ALA A 5 18.94 12.34 13.62
C ALA A 5 18.25 11.63 12.44
N VAL A 6 17.69 10.44 12.69
CA VAL A 6 16.97 9.66 11.68
C VAL A 6 15.47 9.86 11.81
N GLU A 7 14.77 10.25 10.75
CA GLU A 7 13.32 10.52 10.80
C GLU A 7 12.43 9.28 10.69
N LYS A 8 12.90 8.21 10.05
CA LYS A 8 12.15 6.96 9.84
C LYS A 8 13.06 5.75 9.95
N GLY A 9 12.55 4.68 10.56
CA GLY A 9 13.28 3.42 10.72
C GLY A 9 12.42 2.24 10.31
N VAL A 10 13.07 1.15 9.90
CA VAL A 10 12.41 -0.14 9.63
C VAL A 10 13.01 -1.18 10.56
N ILE A 11 12.16 -1.89 11.30
CA ILE A 11 12.58 -3.01 12.14
C ILE A 11 12.00 -4.30 11.59
N VAL A 12 12.88 -5.31 11.46
CA VAL A 12 12.52 -6.66 11.03
C VAL A 12 12.83 -7.62 12.17
N ALA A 13 11.79 -8.23 12.74
CA ALA A 13 11.91 -9.24 13.78
C ALA A 13 11.31 -10.57 13.33
N ASN A 14 11.93 -11.67 13.77
CA ASN A 14 11.46 -13.03 13.47
C ASN A 14 10.35 -13.50 14.45
N ALA A 15 10.06 -12.70 15.47
CA ALA A 15 9.07 -12.94 16.51
C ALA A 15 7.89 -11.95 16.43
N ARG A 16 6.80 -12.21 17.17
CA ARG A 16 5.68 -11.28 17.27
C ARG A 16 6.10 -10.05 18.07
N TYR A 17 5.76 -8.86 17.58
CA TYR A 17 5.92 -7.64 18.36
C TYR A 17 4.92 -7.58 19.50
N THR A 18 5.39 -7.23 20.69
CA THR A 18 4.54 -6.93 21.85
C THR A 18 3.70 -5.68 21.58
N TRP A 19 2.58 -5.52 22.29
CA TRP A 19 1.73 -4.35 22.13
C TRP A 19 2.47 -3.04 22.48
N ALA A 20 3.30 -3.06 23.53
CA ALA A 20 4.14 -1.94 23.93
C ALA A 20 5.09 -1.52 22.78
N ALA A 21 5.80 -2.49 22.19
CA ALA A 21 6.70 -2.24 21.07
C ALA A 21 5.98 -1.64 19.85
N LYS A 22 4.76 -2.11 19.53
CA LYS A 22 3.95 -1.53 18.44
C LYS A 22 3.58 -0.07 18.72
N ARG A 23 3.26 0.27 19.98
CA ARG A 23 2.85 1.61 20.37
C ARG A 23 4.02 2.59 20.32
N GLU A 24 5.19 2.17 20.81
CA GLU A 24 6.42 2.96 20.75
C GLU A 24 6.91 3.14 19.31
N ALA A 25 6.94 2.06 18.52
CA ALA A 25 7.34 2.14 17.12
C ALA A 25 6.51 3.18 16.35
N LYS A 26 5.19 3.23 16.57
CA LYS A 26 4.32 4.25 15.96
C LYS A 26 4.69 5.68 16.39
N LYS A 27 5.08 5.88 17.66
CA LYS A 27 5.46 7.20 18.19
C LYS A 27 6.74 7.72 17.56
N TYR A 28 7.70 6.83 17.31
CA TYR A 28 9.00 7.17 16.73
C TYR A 28 9.03 7.03 15.18
N GLY A 29 7.89 6.82 14.53
CA GLY A 29 7.86 6.68 13.05
C GLY A 29 8.60 5.44 12.53
N ILE A 30 8.67 4.39 13.35
CA ILE A 30 9.32 3.13 13.02
C ILE A 30 8.29 2.17 12.42
N GLU A 31 8.58 1.67 11.23
CA GLU A 31 7.77 0.65 10.55
C GLU A 31 8.21 -0.75 10.97
N LEU A 32 7.28 -1.51 11.55
CA LEU A 32 7.51 -2.88 11.98
C LEU A 32 7.08 -3.84 10.86
N ILE A 33 8.04 -4.54 10.27
CA ILE A 33 7.74 -5.54 9.24
C ILE A 33 7.31 -6.84 9.91
N PRO A 34 6.10 -7.37 9.62
CA PRO A 34 5.64 -8.64 10.18
C PRO A 34 6.38 -9.83 9.54
N LYS A 35 6.47 -10.94 10.28
CA LYS A 35 7.06 -12.20 9.78
C LYS A 35 6.45 -12.73 8.48
N VAL A 36 5.19 -12.37 8.21
CA VAL A 36 4.47 -12.77 6.99
C VAL A 36 5.08 -12.15 5.73
N PHE A 37 5.90 -11.11 5.89
CA PHE A 37 6.58 -10.48 4.77
C PHE A 37 7.65 -11.41 4.17
N PRO A 38 7.63 -11.64 2.85
CA PRO A 38 8.57 -12.55 2.21
C PRO A 38 10.00 -12.02 2.24
N SER A 39 10.96 -12.92 2.38
CA SER A 39 12.40 -12.61 2.36
C SER A 39 12.95 -12.35 0.95
N PHE A 40 12.17 -12.62 -0.09
CA PHE A 40 12.54 -12.43 -1.49
C PHE A 40 11.75 -11.28 -2.13
N ASN A 41 12.26 -10.78 -3.26
CA ASN A 41 11.62 -9.70 -3.99
C ASN A 41 10.36 -10.20 -4.74
N ILE A 42 9.18 -9.86 -4.23
CA ILE A 42 7.88 -10.21 -4.80
C ILE A 42 7.63 -9.64 -6.20
N PHE A 43 8.23 -8.50 -6.55
CA PHE A 43 8.01 -7.86 -7.86
C PHE A 43 8.70 -8.59 -9.01
N LYS A 44 9.61 -9.53 -8.72
CA LYS A 44 10.21 -10.40 -9.74
C LYS A 44 9.29 -11.54 -10.17
N HIS A 45 8.23 -11.80 -9.42
CA HIS A 45 7.33 -12.90 -9.72
C HIS A 45 6.41 -12.57 -10.91
N LYS A 46 6.28 -13.50 -11.86
CA LYS A 46 5.51 -13.31 -13.12
C LYS A 46 4.04 -12.92 -12.88
N LEU A 47 3.43 -13.43 -11.82
CA LEU A 47 2.03 -13.14 -11.47
C LEU A 47 1.83 -11.83 -10.71
N VAL A 48 2.90 -11.16 -10.27
CA VAL A 48 2.80 -9.89 -9.56
C VAL A 48 2.98 -8.75 -10.57
N PRO A 49 1.89 -8.04 -10.94
CA PRO A 49 2.00 -6.91 -11.86
C PRO A 49 2.70 -5.72 -11.19
N LYS A 50 3.02 -4.70 -12.00
CA LYS A 50 3.63 -3.47 -11.50
C LYS A 50 2.58 -2.64 -10.76
N HIS A 51 2.87 -2.28 -9.51
CA HIS A 51 2.03 -1.44 -8.66
C HIS A 51 2.74 -0.09 -8.42
N GLU A 52 2.06 1.02 -8.68
CA GLU A 52 2.59 2.37 -8.52
C GLU A 52 1.56 3.24 -7.77
N ILE A 53 2.01 4.05 -6.80
CA ILE A 53 1.14 5.04 -6.14
C ILE A 53 0.87 6.18 -7.11
N LEU A 54 -0.41 6.58 -7.24
CA LEU A 54 -0.76 7.80 -7.96
C LEU A 54 -0.52 9.03 -7.09
N PRO A 55 0.11 10.08 -7.64
CA PRO A 55 0.09 11.39 -7.02
C PRO A 55 -1.35 11.89 -6.80
N PRO A 56 -1.59 12.69 -5.76
CA PRO A 56 -2.94 13.17 -5.43
C PRO A 56 -3.57 14.02 -6.54
N GLU A 57 -2.76 14.75 -7.31
CA GLU A 57 -3.22 15.54 -8.47
C GLU A 57 -3.81 14.62 -9.55
N LYS A 58 -3.01 13.62 -9.99
CA LYS A 58 -3.44 12.64 -11.00
C LYS A 58 -4.61 11.78 -10.53
N ALA A 59 -4.71 11.55 -9.23
CA ALA A 59 -5.85 10.85 -8.64
C ALA A 59 -7.14 11.66 -8.80
N LYS A 60 -7.11 12.98 -8.57
CA LYS A 60 -8.27 13.86 -8.79
C LYS A 60 -8.67 13.91 -10.25
N ASP A 61 -7.70 14.14 -11.15
CA ASP A 61 -7.95 14.17 -12.61
C ASP A 61 -8.61 12.87 -13.10
N LEU A 62 -8.22 11.73 -12.52
CA LEU A 62 -8.77 10.43 -12.86
C LEU A 62 -10.22 10.29 -12.40
N LEU A 63 -10.52 10.68 -11.16
CA LEU A 63 -11.87 10.64 -10.61
C LEU A 63 -12.81 11.55 -11.39
N GLU A 64 -12.35 12.75 -11.76
CA GLU A 64 -13.08 13.68 -12.62
C GLU A 64 -13.28 13.12 -14.02
N LYS A 65 -12.23 12.62 -14.67
CA LYS A 65 -12.30 12.05 -16.02
C LYS A 65 -13.32 10.92 -16.12
N TYR A 66 -13.34 10.03 -15.14
CA TYR A 66 -14.26 8.89 -15.14
C TYR A 66 -15.60 9.20 -14.45
N HIS A 67 -15.78 10.40 -13.89
CA HIS A 67 -16.96 10.81 -13.13
C HIS A 67 -17.34 9.80 -12.04
N ILE A 68 -16.33 9.33 -11.30
CA ILE A 68 -16.49 8.33 -10.25
C ILE A 68 -16.06 8.87 -8.88
N GLU A 69 -16.70 8.35 -7.85
CA GLU A 69 -16.29 8.59 -6.46
C GLU A 69 -15.19 7.58 -6.06
N PRO A 70 -14.28 7.94 -5.14
CA PRO A 70 -13.17 7.06 -4.75
C PRO A 70 -13.61 5.66 -4.30
N HIS A 71 -14.76 5.54 -3.63
CA HIS A 71 -15.28 4.27 -3.12
C HIS A 71 -15.78 3.32 -4.21
N GLN A 72 -16.05 3.83 -5.42
CA GLN A 72 -16.47 3.03 -6.58
C GLN A 72 -15.28 2.31 -7.23
N LEU A 73 -14.04 2.70 -6.89
CA LEU A 73 -12.86 2.00 -7.35
C LEU A 73 -12.75 0.61 -6.69
N PRO A 74 -12.28 -0.41 -7.44
CA PRO A 74 -11.94 -1.70 -6.85
C PRO A 74 -10.99 -1.55 -5.65
N ARG A 75 -11.27 -2.25 -4.56
CA ARG A 75 -10.60 -2.04 -3.27
C ARG A 75 -9.44 -3.01 -3.09
N ILE A 76 -8.34 -2.57 -2.49
CA ILE A 76 -7.19 -3.40 -2.09
C ILE A 76 -6.89 -3.19 -0.60
N LYS A 77 -6.55 -4.26 0.12
CA LYS A 77 -6.30 -4.17 1.56
C LYS A 77 -4.92 -3.56 1.84
N ALA A 78 -4.85 -2.70 2.84
CA ALA A 78 -3.59 -2.18 3.38
C ALA A 78 -2.71 -3.29 3.97
N SER A 79 -3.29 -4.45 4.31
CA SER A 79 -2.56 -5.63 4.78
C SER A 79 -1.94 -6.47 3.66
N ASP A 80 -2.20 -6.16 2.39
CA ASP A 80 -1.61 -6.88 1.25
C ASP A 80 -0.10 -6.58 1.17
N VAL A 81 0.71 -7.62 0.95
CA VAL A 81 2.17 -7.52 0.89
C VAL A 81 2.62 -6.54 -0.19
N THR A 82 1.93 -6.50 -1.34
CA THR A 82 2.26 -5.58 -2.44
C THR A 82 2.04 -4.12 -2.04
N VAL A 83 1.00 -3.84 -1.26
CA VAL A 83 0.67 -2.49 -0.79
C VAL A 83 1.68 -2.03 0.26
N ILE A 84 2.02 -2.91 1.20
CA ILE A 84 3.05 -2.65 2.22
C ILE A 84 4.40 -2.39 1.56
N ALA A 85 4.79 -3.20 0.57
CA ALA A 85 6.07 -3.07 -0.13
C ALA A 85 6.19 -1.78 -0.95
N VAL A 86 5.08 -1.26 -1.47
CA VAL A 86 5.04 0.03 -2.18
C VAL A 86 4.95 1.21 -1.20
N GLY A 87 4.58 0.98 0.07
CA GLY A 87 4.45 2.02 1.09
C GLY A 87 3.16 2.84 0.98
N ALA A 88 2.12 2.29 0.35
CA ALA A 88 0.85 2.97 0.16
C ALA A 88 0.01 2.97 1.45
N LYS A 89 -0.66 4.08 1.72
CA LYS A 89 -1.51 4.28 2.90
C LYS A 89 -3.00 4.12 2.53
N PRO A 90 -3.85 3.81 3.52
CA PRO A 90 -5.30 3.84 3.32
C PRO A 90 -5.75 5.20 2.75
N GLY A 91 -6.54 5.17 1.68
CA GLY A 91 -6.95 6.36 0.93
C GLY A 91 -6.16 6.59 -0.37
N ASP A 92 -4.97 6.00 -0.50
CA ASP A 92 -4.18 6.12 -1.72
C ASP A 92 -4.79 5.30 -2.86
N ILE A 93 -4.58 5.77 -4.09
CA ILE A 93 -4.95 5.06 -5.31
C ILE A 93 -3.70 4.43 -5.92
N ILE A 94 -3.75 3.12 -6.14
CA ILE A 94 -2.68 2.36 -6.77
C ILE A 94 -3.04 2.08 -8.22
N LYS A 95 -2.11 2.36 -9.13
CA LYS A 95 -2.16 1.93 -10.52
C LYS A 95 -1.48 0.58 -10.68
N VAL A 96 -2.25 -0.37 -11.18
CA VAL A 96 -1.82 -1.74 -11.47
C VAL A 96 -1.67 -1.90 -12.97
N THR A 97 -0.44 -2.08 -13.44
CA THR A 97 -0.15 -2.31 -14.86
C THR A 97 0.22 -3.78 -15.08
N ARG A 98 -0.62 -4.51 -15.81
CA ARG A 98 -0.41 -5.93 -16.15
C ARG A 98 -0.35 -6.15 -17.65
N LYS A 99 0.35 -7.21 -18.08
CA LYS A 99 0.28 -7.68 -19.46
C LYS A 99 -1.05 -8.40 -19.68
N SER A 100 -1.76 -8.06 -20.74
CA SER A 100 -3.03 -8.68 -21.11
C SER A 100 -2.88 -9.38 -22.46
N PRO A 101 -3.37 -10.62 -22.64
CA PRO A 101 -3.35 -11.29 -23.93
C PRO A 101 -4.13 -10.55 -25.01
N THR A 102 -5.21 -9.85 -24.63
CA THR A 102 -6.11 -9.15 -25.56
C THR A 102 -5.61 -7.75 -25.94
N SER A 103 -5.27 -6.94 -24.93
CA SER A 103 -4.95 -5.52 -25.10
C SER A 103 -3.45 -5.19 -24.99
N GLY A 104 -2.59 -6.20 -24.85
CA GLY A 104 -1.15 -6.06 -24.61
C GLY A 104 -0.83 -5.55 -23.20
N LYS A 105 -1.33 -4.35 -22.85
CA LYS A 105 -1.22 -3.75 -21.52
C LYS A 105 -2.61 -3.39 -20.99
N HIS A 106 -2.91 -3.83 -19.78
CA HIS A 106 -4.12 -3.47 -19.06
C HIS A 106 -3.77 -2.68 -17.80
N ILE A 107 -4.40 -1.53 -17.64
CA ILE A 107 -4.24 -0.63 -16.48
C ILE A 107 -5.50 -0.71 -15.65
N ALA A 108 -5.35 -0.93 -14.34
CA ALA A 108 -6.44 -0.89 -13.38
C ALA A 108 -6.06 0.04 -12.22
N TYR A 109 -7.04 0.76 -11.67
CA TYR A 109 -6.85 1.63 -10.50
C TYR A 109 -7.57 1.01 -9.31
N ARG A 110 -6.92 1.01 -8.14
CA ARG A 110 -7.45 0.41 -6.92
C ARG A 110 -7.29 1.34 -5.72
N LEU A 111 -8.32 1.42 -4.88
CA LEU A 111 -8.29 2.20 -3.64
C LEU A 111 -7.78 1.35 -2.47
N VAL A 112 -6.79 1.86 -1.73
CA VAL A 112 -6.27 1.20 -0.52
C VAL A 112 -7.20 1.42 0.67
N ILE A 113 -7.57 0.33 1.34
CA ILE A 113 -8.51 0.32 2.46
C ILE A 113 -7.97 -0.47 3.66
N THR A 114 -8.29 -0.03 4.88
CA THR A 114 -7.93 -0.77 6.11
C THR A 114 -8.89 -1.93 6.37
N ASP A 115 -10.20 -1.70 6.25
CA ASP A 115 -11.24 -2.69 6.51
C ASP A 115 -12.25 -2.73 5.34
N PRO A 116 -12.54 -3.90 4.74
CA PRO A 116 -13.56 -4.04 3.71
C PRO A 116 -14.97 -3.62 4.17
N LYS A 117 -15.29 -3.65 5.48
CA LYS A 117 -16.61 -3.23 6.00
C LYS A 117 -16.69 -1.76 6.40
N ALA A 118 -15.58 -1.02 6.37
CA ALA A 118 -15.61 0.40 6.72
C ALA A 118 -16.45 1.19 5.71
N LYS A 119 -17.59 1.74 6.17
CA LYS A 119 -18.24 2.87 5.50
C LYS A 119 -17.29 4.06 5.63
N ILE A 120 -16.72 4.51 4.52
CA ILE A 120 -15.93 5.73 4.49
C ILE A 120 -16.93 6.87 4.66
N ARG A 121 -17.04 7.41 5.89
CA ARG A 121 -17.61 8.75 6.10
C ARG A 121 -16.48 9.72 5.80
N LEU A 122 -16.64 10.49 4.73
CA LEU A 122 -15.84 11.69 4.45
C LEU A 122 -16.16 12.76 5.49
#